data_AF-A0A1J6W7W8-F1
#
_entry.id   AF-A0A1J6W7W8-F1
#
_cell.length_a   1.000
_cell.length_b   1.000
_cell.length_c   1.000
_cell.angle_alpha   90.00
_cell.angle_beta   90.00
_cell.angle_gamma   90.00
#
_symmetry.space_group_name_H-M   'P 1'
#
loop_
_entity.id
_entity.type
_entity.pdbx_description
1 polymer ?
#
loop_
_entity_poly.entity_id
_entity_poly.type
_entity_poly.pdbx_seq_one_letter_code
_entity_poly.pdbx_strand_id
1 'polypeptide(L)' 'MKYVKGMYAVMALMITVNLISEYIFKSNYSAIASWITVALFFFGTLFFINTRYVFSKQKNGR' A
#
# COMPACT_ATOMS: atom_id res chain seq x y z
N MET A 1 8.20 14.26 6.51
CA MET A 1 8.51 13.08 5.67
C MET A 1 7.97 11.74 6.20
N LYS A 2 7.23 11.67 7.32
CA LYS A 2 6.74 10.37 7.86
C LYS A 2 5.63 9.72 7.01
N TYR A 3 4.73 10.50 6.41
CA TYR A 3 3.66 10.00 5.51
C TYR A 3 4.21 9.32 4.25
N VAL A 4 5.31 9.87 3.75
CA VAL A 4 6.02 9.39 2.56
C VAL A 4 6.59 7.99 2.82
N LYS A 5 7.05 7.69 4.05
CA LYS A 5 7.55 6.36 4.42
C LYS A 5 6.46 5.28 4.36
N GLY A 6 5.25 5.59 4.82
CA GLY A 6 4.12 4.64 4.75
C GLY A 6 3.70 4.35 3.32
N MET A 7 3.67 5.38 2.47
CA MET A 7 3.35 5.24 1.05
C MET A 7 4.40 4.40 0.32
N TYR A 8 5.69 4.64 0.58
CA TYR A 8 6.77 3.83 0.02
C TYR A 8 6.77 2.37 0.50
N ALA A 9 6.39 2.12 1.76
CA ALA A 9 6.27 0.75 2.28
C ALA A 9 5.17 -0.04 1.55
N VAL A 10 4.01 0.57 1.30
CA VAL A 10 2.92 -0.07 0.54
C VAL A 10 3.31 -0.29 -0.92
N MET A 11 3.96 0.68 -1.55
CA MET A 11 4.49 0.51 -2.91
C MET A 11 5.49 -0.65 -3.00
N ALA A 12 6.41 -0.78 -2.03
CA ALA A 12 7.36 -1.89 -2.00
C ALA A 12 6.65 -3.25 -1.86
N LEU A 13 5.60 -3.32 -1.03
CA LEU A 13 4.77 -4.52 -0.89
C LEU A 13 4.06 -4.90 -2.20
N MET A 14 3.49 -3.93 -2.93
CA MET A 14 2.85 -4.20 -4.22
C MET A 14 3.84 -4.77 -5.25
N ILE A 15 5.04 -4.19 -5.33
CA ILE A 15 6.08 -4.66 -6.23
C ILE A 15 6.50 -6.09 -5.84
N THR A 16 6.61 -6.37 -4.55
CA THR A 16 6.95 -7.71 -4.03
C THR A 16 5.87 -8.74 -4.41
N VAL A 17 4.59 -8.41 -4.25
CA VAL A 17 3.47 -9.30 -4.62
C VAL A 17 3.50 -9.61 -6.12
N ASN A 18 3.74 -8.61 -6.96
CA ASN A 18 3.84 -8.82 -8.40
C ASN A 18 5.04 -9.70 -8.78
N LEU A 19 6.22 -9.44 -8.20
CA LEU A 19 7.41 -10.26 -8.43
C LEU A 19 7.20 -11.71 -7.99
N ILE A 20 6.58 -11.93 -6.82
CA ILE A 20 6.25 -13.28 -6.35
C ILE A 20 5.28 -13.97 -7.32
N SER A 21 4.25 -13.25 -7.79
CA SER A 21 3.28 -13.80 -8.74
C SER A 21 3.91 -14.22 -10.06
N GLU A 22 4.78 -13.38 -10.61
CA GLU A 22 5.44 -13.61 -11.90
C GLU A 22 6.53 -14.70 -11.79
N TYR A 23 7.45 -14.56 -10.83
CA TYR A 23 8.67 -15.37 -10.75
C TYR A 23 8.51 -16.68 -9.98
N ILE A 24 7.68 -16.71 -8.91
CA ILE A 24 7.51 -17.91 -8.08
C ILE A 24 6.31 -18.71 -8.57
N PHE A 25 5.18 -18.05 -8.80
CA PHE A 25 3.93 -18.71 -9.15
C PHE A 25 3.73 -18.93 -10.65
N LYS A 26 4.65 -18.43 -11.51
CA LYS A 26 4.59 -18.52 -12.96
C LYS A 26 3.21 -18.16 -13.51
N SER A 27 2.67 -17.03 -13.05
CA SER A 27 1.35 -16.49 -13.42
C SER A 27 0.11 -17.37 -13.18
N ASN A 28 0.24 -18.60 -12.66
CA ASN A 28 -0.91 -19.48 -12.36
C ASN A 28 -1.91 -18.85 -11.38
N TYR A 29 -1.43 -17.95 -10.52
CA TYR A 29 -2.23 -17.24 -9.52
C TYR A 29 -2.31 -15.73 -9.81
N SER A 30 -2.08 -15.30 -11.05
CA SER A 30 -2.05 -13.88 -11.45
C SER A 30 -3.34 -13.14 -11.14
N ALA A 31 -4.49 -13.81 -11.24
CA ALA A 31 -5.79 -13.24 -10.85
C ALA A 31 -5.82 -12.89 -9.35
N ILE A 32 -5.42 -13.82 -8.48
CA ILE A 32 -5.42 -13.61 -7.02
C ILE A 32 -4.38 -12.54 -6.63
N ALA A 33 -3.20 -12.57 -7.24
CA ALA A 33 -2.18 -11.54 -7.01
C ALA A 33 -2.66 -10.14 -7.42
N SER A 34 -3.40 -10.02 -8.52
CA SER A 34 -4.03 -8.76 -8.93
C SER A 34 -5.04 -8.27 -7.90
N TRP A 35 -5.90 -9.15 -7.38
CA TRP A 35 -6.86 -8.80 -6.32
C TRP A 35 -6.17 -8.38 -5.01
N ILE A 36 -5.09 -9.05 -4.63
CA ILE A 36 -4.27 -8.69 -3.47
C ILE A 36 -3.64 -7.31 -3.68
N THR A 37 -3.14 -7.02 -4.87
CA THR A 37 -2.53 -5.72 -5.21
C THR A 37 -3.56 -4.58 -5.13
N VAL A 38 -4.78 -4.80 -5.62
CA VAL A 38 -5.90 -3.85 -5.49
C VAL A 38 -6.27 -3.62 -4.01
N ALA A 39 -6.34 -4.68 -3.21
CA ALA A 39 -6.60 -4.56 -1.77
C ALA A 39 -5.51 -3.75 -1.07
N LEU A 40 -4.23 -4.04 -1.35
CA LEU A 40 -3.08 -3.26 -0.87
C LEU A 40 -3.15 -1.79 -1.28
N PHE A 41 -3.66 -1.50 -2.47
CA PHE A 41 -3.83 -0.12 -2.96
C PHE A 41 -4.89 0.64 -2.16
N PHE A 42 -6.05 0.01 -1.94
CA PHE A 42 -7.09 0.59 -1.10
C PHE A 42 -6.63 0.79 0.33
N PHE A 43 -5.98 -0.21 0.92
CA PHE A 43 -5.44 -0.12 2.28
C PHE A 43 -4.38 0.98 2.40
N GLY A 44 -3.44 1.05 1.46
CA GLY A 44 -2.42 2.11 1.46
C GLY A 44 -3.02 3.50 1.34
N THR A 45 -4.03 3.66 0.49
CA THR A 45 -4.73 4.94 0.30
C THR A 45 -5.52 5.34 1.55
N LEU A 46 -6.26 4.41 2.15
CA LEU A 46 -6.98 4.64 3.40
C LEU A 46 -6.03 4.99 4.55
N PHE A 47 -4.91 4.26 4.66
CA PHE A 47 -3.90 4.52 5.67
C PHE A 47 -3.25 5.89 5.48
N PHE A 48 -2.98 6.28 4.24
CA PHE A 48 -2.44 7.59 3.89
C PHE A 48 -3.42 8.72 4.23
N ILE A 49 -4.71 8.57 3.90
CA ILE A 49 -5.74 9.56 4.24
C ILE A 49 -5.90 9.66 5.75
N ASN A 50 -5.95 8.53 6.45
CA ASN A 50 -6.11 8.49 7.90
C ASN A 50 -4.92 9.18 8.61
N THR A 51 -3.68 8.81 8.25
CA THR A 51 -2.50 9.48 8.80
C THR A 51 -2.46 10.97 8.44
N ARG A 52 -2.86 11.37 7.23
CA ARG A 52 -2.98 12.79 6.88
C ARG A 52 -3.99 13.52 7.77
N TYR A 53 -5.15 12.92 8.04
CA TYR A 53 -6.21 13.51 8.87
C TYR A 53 -5.81 13.61 10.35
N VAL A 54 -5.27 12.52 10.93
CA VAL A 54 -4.84 12.47 12.33
C VAL A 54 -3.78 13.52 12.62
N PHE A 55 -2.79 13.67 11.74
CA PHE A 55 -1.76 14.68 11.93
C PHE A 55 -2.20 16.10 11.53
N SER A 56 -3.13 16.26 10.58
CA SER A 56 -3.73 17.57 10.29
C SER A 56 -4.50 18.11 11.49
N LYS A 57 -5.18 17.23 12.23
CA LYS A 57 -5.86 17.58 13.49
C LYS A 57 -4.87 17.99 14.58
N GLN A 58 -3.70 17.36 14.64
CA GLN A 58 -2.64 17.71 15.59
C GLN A 58 -2.00 19.08 15.31
N LYS A 59 -1.99 19.54 14.05
CA LYS A 59 -1.47 20.86 13.67
C LYS A 59 -2.42 22.01 14.03
N ASN A 60 -3.73 21.76 14.10
CA ASN A 60 -4.76 22.76 14.36
C ASN A 60 -5.20 22.84 15.83
N GLY A 61 -4.65 21.99 16.70
CA GLY A 61 -4.96 21.93 18.14
C GLY A 61 -3.83 22.45 19.04
N ARG A 62 -2.93 23.29 18.50
CA ARG A 62 -1.93 24.04 19.26
C ARG A 62 -2.15 25.53 19.02
#